data_AF-A0A357I589-F1
#
_entry.id   AF-A0A357I589-F1
#
_cell.length_a   1.000
_cell.length_b   1.000
_cell.length_c   1.000
_cell.angle_alpha   90.00
_cell.angle_beta   90.00
_cell.angle_gamma   90.00
#
_symmetry.space_group_name_H-M   'P 1'
#
loop_
_entity.id
_entity.type
_entity.pdbx_description
1 polymer ?
#
loop_
_entity_poly.entity_id
_entity_poly.type
_entity_poly.pdbx_seq_one_letter_code
_entity_poly.pdbx_strand_id
1 'polypeptide(L)'
;IVAADGLNVQPLEVDEFQMGVAETYDVIVEPRDDRAYAFVAESIDRSGQAVATFGPQPGMRAEAPALRAVPTLTMKDMGMDHGAMGHDDMEMDSMDMAAMDHSEMDHAAMGHDMGGMSMDHSAYGMANDASWPVEKKDIKRGPGVANVAMMPMSRLDEPGIGLEDVSHRVMRYSQLRSLTRNPDLRPPGREMEIHLTSNMERYMWSFDGVKFSEVTEPFIFHEGERLRVTLINDSMMPHPIHLHGMFFDLVNGGGEHMPRKHTVVVKPAEKLSVDVSAEHVGDWAFHCHLLYHMDAGMFQVVRVS
;
A
#
# COMPACT_ATOMS: atom_id res chain seq x y z
N ILE A 1 -1.13 -9.95 -18.41
CA ILE A 1 -0.02 -10.28 -17.48
C ILE A 1 0.00 -11.78 -17.27
N VAL A 2 1.16 -12.42 -17.43
CA VAL A 2 1.35 -13.87 -17.29
C VAL A 2 2.43 -14.26 -16.28
N ALA A 3 3.30 -13.34 -15.90
CA ALA A 3 4.20 -13.49 -14.76
C ALA A 3 4.33 -12.18 -13.98
N ALA A 4 4.64 -12.29 -12.70
CA ALA A 4 4.99 -11.19 -11.81
C ALA A 4 6.24 -11.59 -11.00
N ASP A 5 7.24 -10.73 -10.93
CA ASP A 5 8.49 -10.96 -10.20
C ASP A 5 9.20 -12.26 -10.62
N GLY A 6 9.16 -12.58 -11.91
CA GLY A 6 9.75 -13.80 -12.49
C GLY A 6 8.99 -15.09 -12.19
N LEU A 7 7.81 -15.03 -11.57
CA LEU A 7 6.96 -16.18 -11.25
C LEU A 7 5.64 -16.14 -12.02
N ASN A 8 5.26 -17.28 -12.58
CA ASN A 8 4.04 -17.39 -13.38
C ASN A 8 2.79 -17.11 -12.54
N VAL A 9 1.91 -16.27 -13.08
CA VAL A 9 0.59 -16.00 -12.54
C VAL A 9 -0.49 -16.56 -13.46
N GLN A 10 -1.69 -16.77 -12.93
CA GLN A 10 -2.85 -17.02 -13.78
C GLN A 10 -3.00 -15.82 -14.73
N PRO A 11 -3.18 -16.05 -16.04
CA PRO A 11 -3.28 -14.96 -17.00
C PRO A 11 -4.33 -13.94 -16.59
N LEU A 12 -3.88 -12.70 -16.39
CA LEU A 12 -4.74 -11.58 -16.04
C LEU A 12 -4.77 -10.61 -17.22
N GLU A 13 -5.95 -10.44 -17.81
CA GLU A 13 -6.18 -9.54 -18.92
C GLU A 13 -6.39 -8.10 -18.41
N VAL A 14 -5.54 -7.17 -18.84
CA VAL A 14 -5.54 -5.77 -18.43
C VAL A 14 -5.12 -4.90 -19.61
N ASP A 15 -5.56 -3.64 -19.59
CA ASP A 15 -5.19 -2.64 -20.59
C ASP A 15 -4.10 -1.69 -20.05
N GLU A 16 -4.06 -1.50 -18.72
CA GLU A 16 -3.06 -0.69 -18.01
C GLU A 16 -2.72 -1.31 -16.65
N PHE A 17 -1.52 -1.06 -16.15
CA PHE A 17 -1.13 -1.38 -14.77
C PHE A 17 -0.07 -0.41 -14.26
N GLN A 18 -0.09 -0.15 -12.97
CA GLN A 18 0.97 0.58 -12.27
C GLN A 18 1.91 -0.42 -11.61
N MET A 19 3.21 -0.15 -11.66
CA MET A 19 4.23 -0.99 -11.03
C MET A 19 5.28 -0.14 -10.31
N GLY A 20 5.81 -0.66 -9.21
CA GLY A 20 6.88 -0.05 -8.45
C GLY A 20 8.27 -0.35 -9.00
N VAL A 21 9.27 0.38 -8.52
CA VAL A 21 10.68 0.07 -8.78
C VAL A 21 10.97 -1.35 -8.25
N ALA A 22 11.70 -2.13 -9.07
CA ALA A 22 12.03 -3.54 -8.85
C ALA A 22 10.90 -4.55 -8.97
N GLU A 23 9.65 -4.16 -9.16
CA GLU A 23 8.68 -5.12 -9.67
C GLU A 23 9.02 -5.47 -11.12
N THR A 24 8.66 -6.68 -11.55
CA THR A 24 8.73 -7.07 -12.96
C THR A 24 7.44 -7.77 -13.37
N TYR A 25 7.01 -7.55 -14.62
CA TYR A 25 5.79 -8.15 -15.15
C TYR A 25 6.03 -8.62 -16.57
N ASP A 26 5.65 -9.87 -16.84
CA ASP A 26 5.63 -10.40 -18.20
C ASP A 26 4.23 -10.23 -18.78
N VAL A 27 4.15 -9.62 -19.96
CA VAL A 27 2.89 -9.36 -20.66
C VAL A 27 2.93 -9.97 -22.05
N ILE A 28 1.82 -10.61 -22.41
CA ILE A 28 1.55 -11.01 -23.79
C ILE A 28 0.65 -9.94 -24.38
N VAL A 29 1.08 -9.35 -25.50
CA VAL A 29 0.31 -8.36 -26.26
C VAL A 29 -0.09 -9.02 -27.58
N GLU A 30 -1.38 -9.01 -27.91
CA GLU A 30 -1.93 -9.65 -29.11
C GLU A 30 -2.61 -8.61 -30.02
N PRO A 31 -1.85 -7.85 -30.84
CA PRO A 31 -2.41 -6.97 -31.86
C PRO A 31 -3.26 -7.78 -32.86
N ARG A 32 -4.48 -7.32 -33.16
CA ARG A 32 -5.43 -8.05 -34.05
C ARG A 32 -5.64 -7.40 -35.40
N ASP A 33 -5.39 -6.10 -35.51
CA ASP A 33 -5.64 -5.31 -36.72
C ASP A 33 -4.33 -4.90 -37.38
N ASP A 34 -4.36 -4.65 -38.70
CA ASP A 34 -3.24 -4.12 -39.48
C ASP A 34 -3.05 -2.61 -39.22
N ARG A 35 -2.77 -2.24 -37.96
CA ARG A 35 -2.55 -0.85 -37.52
C ARG A 35 -1.43 -0.74 -36.49
N ALA A 36 -0.99 0.49 -36.27
CA ALA A 36 -0.02 0.81 -35.22
C ALA A 36 -0.71 0.87 -33.85
N TYR A 37 -0.11 0.24 -32.83
CA TYR A 37 -0.53 0.27 -31.44
C TYR A 37 0.54 0.96 -30.60
N ALA A 38 0.12 1.83 -29.68
CA ALA A 38 1.02 2.46 -28.72
C ALA A 38 1.14 1.58 -27.46
N PHE A 39 2.36 1.33 -27.03
CA PHE A 39 2.67 0.78 -25.72
C PHE A 39 3.39 1.85 -24.92
N VAL A 40 2.76 2.29 -23.84
CA VAL A 40 3.09 3.55 -23.17
C VAL A 40 3.51 3.27 -21.74
N ALA A 41 4.60 3.89 -21.32
CA ALA A 41 5.00 3.97 -19.92
C ALA A 41 5.00 5.44 -19.51
N GLU A 42 4.11 5.82 -18.61
CA GLU A 42 3.99 7.17 -18.07
C GLU A 42 4.49 7.19 -16.62
N SER A 43 5.23 8.23 -16.25
CA SER A 43 5.68 8.39 -14.86
C SER A 43 4.50 8.74 -13.94
N ILE A 44 4.52 8.27 -12.69
CA ILE A 44 3.42 8.51 -11.73
C ILE A 44 3.22 10.00 -11.41
N ASP A 45 4.30 10.78 -11.44
CA ASP A 45 4.29 12.24 -11.28
C ASP A 45 3.87 12.99 -12.55
N ARG A 46 3.55 12.25 -13.63
CA ARG A 46 3.13 12.76 -14.94
C ARG A 46 4.12 13.74 -15.59
N SER A 47 5.40 13.70 -15.18
CA SER A 47 6.46 14.54 -15.75
C SER A 47 6.90 14.09 -17.15
N GLY A 48 6.62 12.84 -17.53
CA GLY A 48 6.90 12.36 -18.88
C GLY A 48 6.34 10.97 -19.19
N GLN A 49 6.47 10.60 -20.46
CA GLN A 49 6.11 9.27 -20.95
C GLN A 49 7.11 8.77 -21.99
N ALA A 50 7.26 7.45 -22.07
CA ALA A 50 7.90 6.72 -23.16
C ALA A 50 6.83 6.00 -23.98
N VAL A 51 7.01 5.97 -25.30
CA VAL A 51 6.06 5.34 -26.22
C VAL A 51 6.82 4.42 -27.16
N ALA A 52 6.49 3.14 -27.12
CA ALA A 52 6.85 2.17 -28.14
C ALA A 52 5.68 1.99 -29.12
N THR A 53 5.99 1.80 -30.41
CA THR A 53 4.98 1.47 -31.42
C THR A 53 5.14 0.01 -31.82
N PHE A 54 4.04 -0.74 -31.71
CA PHE A 54 3.90 -2.05 -32.35
C PHE A 54 3.11 -1.86 -33.65
N GLY A 55 3.77 -2.07 -34.78
CA GLY A 55 3.14 -1.99 -36.09
C GLY A 55 3.57 -3.18 -36.97
N PRO A 56 2.68 -3.68 -37.83
CA PRO A 56 2.98 -4.79 -38.75
C PRO A 56 4.02 -4.43 -39.82
N GLN A 57 4.27 -3.14 -40.05
CA GLN A 57 5.23 -2.65 -41.05
C GLN A 57 6.26 -1.67 -40.44
N PRO A 58 7.53 -1.73 -40.89
CA PRO A 58 8.54 -0.74 -40.51
C PRO A 58 8.12 0.69 -40.84
N GLY A 59 8.42 1.63 -39.94
CA GLY A 59 8.13 3.06 -40.13
C GLY A 59 6.74 3.52 -39.68
N MET A 60 5.85 2.60 -39.33
CA MET A 60 4.58 2.96 -38.69
C MET A 60 4.82 3.64 -37.33
N ARG A 61 3.92 4.58 -36.99
CA ARG A 61 3.92 5.28 -35.70
C ARG A 61 2.52 5.30 -35.14
N ALA A 62 2.37 4.85 -33.90
CA ALA A 62 1.13 5.02 -33.17
C ALA A 62 1.03 6.46 -32.65
N GLU A 63 -0.19 6.96 -32.54
CA GLU A 63 -0.45 8.21 -31.83
C GLU A 63 -0.22 8.00 -30.33
N ALA A 64 0.61 8.85 -29.74
CA ALA A 64 0.85 8.83 -28.30
C ALA A 64 -0.35 9.45 -27.58
N PRO A 65 -0.84 8.85 -26.48
CA PRO A 65 -1.85 9.50 -25.66
C PRO A 65 -1.29 10.80 -25.07
N ALA A 66 -2.19 11.74 -24.74
CA ALA A 66 -1.81 12.94 -24.02
C ALA A 66 -1.36 12.59 -22.59
N LEU A 67 -0.35 13.30 -22.09
CA LEU A 67 0.06 13.21 -20.69
C LEU A 67 -1.10 13.60 -19.79
N ARG A 68 -1.37 12.79 -18.76
CA ARG A 68 -2.44 13.05 -17.79
C ARG A 68 -2.03 14.14 -16.80
N ALA A 69 -3.02 14.72 -16.13
CA ALA A 69 -2.77 15.63 -15.02
C ALA A 69 -2.18 14.86 -13.83
N VAL A 70 -1.32 15.55 -13.06
CA VAL A 70 -0.76 15.01 -11.81
C VAL A 70 -1.92 14.61 -10.88
N PRO A 71 -1.95 13.38 -10.37
CA PRO A 71 -3.00 12.96 -9.45
C PRO A 71 -2.91 13.75 -8.13
N THR A 72 -4.04 14.26 -7.67
CA THR A 72 -4.15 14.92 -6.37
C THR A 72 -4.55 13.90 -5.33
N LEU A 73 -3.71 13.69 -4.31
CA LEU A 73 -4.07 12.85 -3.17
C LEU A 73 -5.22 13.44 -2.39
N THR A 74 -6.13 12.59 -1.94
CA THR A 74 -7.36 12.96 -1.22
C THR A 74 -7.26 12.63 0.27
N MET A 75 -8.29 12.98 1.05
CA MET A 75 -8.38 12.58 2.46
C MET A 75 -8.38 11.06 2.63
N LYS A 76 -8.88 10.31 1.64
CA LYS A 76 -8.80 8.85 1.63
C LYS A 76 -7.35 8.36 1.59
N ASP A 77 -6.51 8.99 0.77
CA ASP A 77 -5.08 8.67 0.69
C ASP A 77 -4.29 9.08 1.95
N MET A 78 -4.92 9.87 2.82
CA MET A 78 -4.41 10.24 4.14
C MET A 78 -4.93 9.30 5.25
N GLY A 79 -5.75 8.30 4.92
CA GLY A 79 -6.40 7.42 5.89
C GLY A 79 -7.49 8.14 6.70
N MET A 80 -8.13 9.15 6.12
CA MET A 80 -9.15 10.01 6.71
C MET A 80 -10.47 10.00 5.89
N ASP A 81 -10.82 8.87 5.28
CA ASP A 81 -12.10 8.73 4.59
C ASP A 81 -13.23 8.53 5.61
N HIS A 82 -14.00 9.59 5.86
CA HIS A 82 -15.19 9.55 6.71
C HIS A 82 -16.44 9.05 5.97
N GLY A 83 -16.36 8.76 4.66
CA GLY A 83 -17.51 8.42 3.81
C GLY A 83 -18.08 7.02 4.02
N ALA A 84 -17.37 6.13 4.73
CA ALA A 84 -17.86 4.78 5.08
C ALA A 84 -18.66 4.75 6.40
N MET A 85 -18.87 5.89 7.05
CA MET A 85 -19.90 6.02 8.08
C MET A 85 -21.24 6.14 7.35
N GLY A 86 -21.93 5.01 7.17
CA GLY A 86 -23.28 5.00 6.62
C GLY A 86 -24.18 5.93 7.42
N HIS A 87 -24.49 7.10 6.84
CA HIS A 87 -25.56 7.98 7.28
C HIS A 87 -26.86 7.63 6.53
N ASP A 88 -27.13 6.34 6.35
CA ASP A 88 -28.49 5.88 6.11
C ASP A 88 -29.21 5.92 7.48
N ASP A 89 -30.37 6.59 7.52
CA ASP A 89 -31.16 6.94 8.71
C ASP A 89 -30.62 8.07 9.60
N MET A 90 -30.65 9.30 9.09
CA MET A 90 -31.14 10.43 9.90
C MET A 90 -31.96 11.37 9.02
N GLU A 91 -33.28 11.17 8.98
CA GLU A 91 -34.23 12.23 8.63
C GLU A 91 -34.05 13.39 9.63
N MET A 92 -33.30 14.41 9.24
CA MET A 92 -33.30 15.70 9.92
C MET A 92 -34.39 16.56 9.30
N ASP A 93 -35.58 16.46 9.89
CA ASP A 93 -36.71 17.32 9.57
C ASP A 93 -36.29 18.79 9.79
N SER A 94 -36.64 19.64 8.83
CA SER A 94 -36.15 21.01 8.72
C SER A 94 -36.56 21.87 9.93
N MET A 95 -35.60 22.30 10.74
CA MET A 95 -35.79 23.42 11.67
C MET A 95 -35.11 24.68 11.13
N ASP A 96 -35.95 25.64 10.78
CA ASP A 96 -35.65 26.96 10.26
C ASP A 96 -34.97 27.81 11.36
N MET A 97 -33.64 27.95 11.31
CA MET A 97 -32.87 28.75 12.26
C MET A 97 -32.65 30.17 11.72
N ALA A 98 -33.75 30.90 11.51
CA ALA A 98 -33.74 32.30 11.11
C ALA A 98 -34.30 33.20 12.23
N ALA A 99 -33.68 33.16 13.41
CA ALA A 99 -33.70 34.25 14.40
C ALA A 99 -32.97 33.83 15.69
N MET A 100 -31.64 33.92 15.73
CA MET A 100 -30.93 34.05 17.01
C MET A 100 -29.85 35.13 16.92
N ASP A 101 -30.06 36.17 17.70
CA ASP A 101 -29.15 37.30 17.93
C ASP A 101 -28.05 36.87 18.90
N HIS A 102 -26.80 36.97 18.48
CA HIS A 102 -25.62 36.50 19.21
C HIS A 102 -24.93 37.61 20.03
N SER A 103 -25.63 38.68 20.41
CA SER A 103 -25.01 39.84 21.05
C SER A 103 -24.97 39.84 22.59
N GLU A 104 -25.48 38.82 23.27
CA GLU A 104 -25.45 38.74 24.75
C GLU A 104 -25.07 37.35 25.30
N MET A 105 -23.89 36.84 24.96
CA MET A 105 -23.34 35.63 25.59
C MET A 105 -22.04 35.97 26.36
N ASP A 106 -22.17 36.00 27.68
CA ASP A 106 -21.06 36.14 28.64
C ASP A 106 -20.29 34.80 28.77
N HIS A 107 -19.02 34.79 28.36
CA HIS A 107 -18.18 33.59 28.30
C HIS A 107 -17.55 33.20 29.66
N ALA A 108 -17.93 33.82 30.78
CA ALA A 108 -17.30 33.58 32.08
C ALA A 108 -17.95 32.50 32.97
N ALA A 109 -18.98 31.79 32.51
CA ALA A 109 -19.74 30.85 33.35
C ALA A 109 -19.92 29.42 32.78
N MET A 110 -18.98 28.94 31.95
CA MET A 110 -19.00 27.54 31.48
C MET A 110 -17.87 26.73 32.13
N GLY A 111 -18.12 26.29 33.37
CA GLY A 111 -17.35 25.23 34.01
C GLY A 111 -17.74 23.88 33.42
N HIS A 112 -16.95 23.39 32.46
CA HIS A 112 -17.09 22.02 31.96
C HIS A 112 -16.03 21.11 32.58
N ASP A 113 -16.42 20.51 33.69
CA ASP A 113 -15.89 19.25 34.18
C ASP A 113 -16.11 18.17 33.11
N MET A 114 -15.04 17.78 32.42
CA MET A 114 -15.06 16.65 31.47
C MET A 114 -14.75 15.36 32.24
N GLY A 115 -15.64 15.02 33.18
CA GLY A 115 -15.66 13.72 33.83
C GLY A 115 -16.13 12.63 32.85
N GLY A 116 -15.23 11.71 32.53
CA GLY A 116 -15.57 10.31 32.22
C GLY A 116 -16.51 10.06 31.04
N MET A 117 -16.06 10.34 29.82
CA MET A 117 -16.59 9.63 28.65
C MET A 117 -15.70 8.41 28.39
N SER A 118 -15.97 7.30 29.09
CA SER A 118 -15.47 6.00 28.70
C SER A 118 -16.09 5.64 27.36
N MET A 119 -15.35 5.84 26.27
CA MET A 119 -15.73 5.25 24.98
C MET A 119 -15.55 3.74 25.09
N ASP A 120 -16.68 3.04 25.11
CA ASP A 120 -16.73 1.60 24.98
C ASP A 120 -16.37 1.23 23.53
N HIS A 121 -15.13 0.80 23.34
CA HIS A 121 -14.62 0.35 22.04
C HIS A 121 -15.10 -1.06 21.65
N SER A 122 -16.03 -1.66 22.40
CA SER A 122 -16.48 -3.04 22.14
C SER A 122 -17.44 -3.20 20.94
N ALA A 123 -17.83 -2.11 20.26
CA ALA A 123 -18.87 -2.14 19.23
C ALA A 123 -18.39 -2.02 17.77
N TYR A 124 -17.07 -2.07 17.50
CA TYR A 124 -16.57 -2.22 16.12
C TYR A 124 -16.03 -3.64 15.92
N GLY A 125 -16.93 -4.56 15.61
CA GLY A 125 -16.60 -5.90 15.15
C GLY A 125 -15.94 -5.87 13.77
N MET A 126 -14.64 -5.57 13.72
CA MET A 126 -13.75 -6.05 12.67
C MET A 126 -13.23 -7.40 13.15
N ALA A 127 -13.81 -8.49 12.69
CA ALA A 127 -13.21 -9.81 12.86
C ALA A 127 -11.82 -9.79 12.20
N ASN A 128 -10.78 -9.81 13.03
CA ASN A 128 -9.56 -10.60 12.87
C ASN A 128 -8.69 -10.39 14.11
N ASP A 129 -9.15 -10.91 15.25
CA ASP A 129 -8.18 -11.40 16.23
C ASP A 129 -7.47 -12.55 15.54
N ALA A 130 -6.36 -12.23 14.89
CA ALA A 130 -5.47 -13.22 14.34
C ALA A 130 -5.29 -14.34 15.37
N SER A 131 -5.44 -15.60 14.96
CA SER A 131 -5.29 -16.74 15.87
C SER A 131 -3.82 -16.96 16.30
N TRP A 132 -2.92 -16.04 15.96
CA TRP A 132 -1.50 -16.06 16.21
C TRP A 132 -1.06 -14.76 16.92
N PRO A 133 0.07 -14.78 17.65
CA PRO A 133 0.62 -13.58 18.27
C PRO A 133 0.95 -12.50 17.23
N VAL A 134 0.61 -11.25 17.54
CA VAL A 134 0.91 -10.09 16.69
C VAL A 134 1.88 -9.16 17.43
N GLU A 135 3.07 -8.98 16.88
CA GLU A 135 4.04 -7.99 17.33
C GLU A 135 3.68 -6.64 16.70
N LYS A 136 3.13 -5.73 17.52
CA LYS A 136 2.76 -4.38 17.13
C LYS A 136 3.73 -3.37 17.72
N LYS A 137 3.94 -2.26 17.03
CA LYS A 137 4.67 -1.11 17.55
C LYS A 137 3.75 0.08 17.74
N ASP A 138 3.87 0.73 18.90
CA ASP A 138 3.18 1.98 19.19
C ASP A 138 3.95 3.14 18.53
N ILE A 139 3.55 3.49 17.31
CA ILE A 139 4.19 4.56 16.53
C ILE A 139 3.64 5.92 16.96
N LYS A 140 4.54 6.79 17.41
CA LYS A 140 4.22 8.16 17.81
C LYS A 140 4.90 9.16 16.89
N ARG A 141 4.20 10.27 16.65
CA ARG A 141 4.78 11.41 15.95
C ARG A 141 6.02 11.91 16.70
N GLY A 142 7.03 12.29 15.93
CA GLY A 142 8.29 12.74 16.46
C GLY A 142 9.28 13.11 15.35
N PRO A 143 10.56 13.30 15.68
CA PRO A 143 11.61 13.55 14.71
C PRO A 143 11.59 12.56 13.53
N GLY A 144 11.39 11.27 13.82
CA GLY A 144 11.28 10.12 12.92
C GLY A 144 10.05 10.08 12.01
N VAL A 145 8.95 10.68 12.50
CA VAL A 145 7.59 10.32 12.13
C VAL A 145 6.75 11.59 12.07
N ALA A 146 6.62 12.15 10.87
CA ALA A 146 5.82 13.37 10.64
C ALA A 146 4.32 13.08 10.66
N ASN A 147 3.91 11.90 10.23
CA ASN A 147 2.51 11.48 10.18
C ASN A 147 2.36 10.02 10.64
N VAL A 148 1.15 9.66 11.05
CA VAL A 148 0.72 8.30 11.38
C VAL A 148 -0.65 8.13 10.73
N ALA A 149 -0.86 7.04 9.98
CA ALA A 149 -2.13 6.76 9.35
C ALA A 149 -3.18 6.48 10.43
N MET A 150 -4.28 7.24 10.43
CA MET A 150 -5.30 7.13 11.49
C MET A 150 -6.15 5.87 11.32
N MET A 151 -6.55 5.56 10.09
CA MET A 151 -7.36 4.39 9.73
C MET A 151 -6.73 3.67 8.54
N PRO A 152 -5.58 3.00 8.72
CA PRO A 152 -4.93 2.31 7.62
C PRO A 152 -5.77 1.10 7.18
N MET A 153 -6.01 0.99 5.88
CA MET A 153 -6.86 -0.06 5.29
C MET A 153 -6.16 -0.73 4.12
N SER A 154 -6.54 -1.98 3.84
CA SER A 154 -6.11 -2.62 2.59
C SER A 154 -6.74 -1.91 1.41
N ARG A 155 -5.93 -1.64 0.39
CA ARG A 155 -6.35 -1.00 -0.86
C ARG A 155 -5.93 -1.84 -2.06
N LEU A 156 -5.76 -3.16 -1.88
CA LEU A 156 -5.30 -4.08 -2.93
C LEU A 156 -6.31 -4.23 -4.06
N ASP A 157 -7.58 -3.93 -3.79
CA ASP A 157 -8.69 -3.91 -4.71
C ASP A 157 -8.94 -2.54 -5.36
N GLU A 158 -8.01 -1.61 -5.20
CA GLU A 158 -7.99 -0.35 -5.93
C GLU A 158 -6.92 -0.38 -7.04
N PRO A 159 -7.15 0.32 -8.16
CA PRO A 159 -6.10 0.55 -9.14
C PRO A 159 -4.96 1.41 -8.54
N GLY A 160 -3.88 1.57 -9.31
CA GLY A 160 -2.79 2.48 -8.94
C GLY A 160 -3.25 3.93 -8.83
N ILE A 161 -2.50 4.75 -8.07
CA ILE A 161 -2.85 6.16 -7.84
C ILE A 161 -3.01 6.90 -9.18
N GLY A 162 -4.13 7.62 -9.33
CA GLY A 162 -4.44 8.41 -10.52
C GLY A 162 -5.01 7.59 -11.68
N LEU A 163 -5.47 6.37 -11.41
CA LEU A 163 -6.11 5.45 -12.36
C LEU A 163 -7.54 5.05 -11.92
N GLU A 164 -8.12 5.77 -10.98
CA GLU A 164 -9.42 5.46 -10.38
C GLU A 164 -10.58 5.68 -11.36
N ASP A 165 -10.49 6.71 -12.19
CA ASP A 165 -11.58 7.17 -13.07
C ASP A 165 -11.37 6.79 -14.55
N VAL A 166 -10.45 5.87 -14.84
CA VAL A 166 -10.22 5.43 -16.23
C VAL A 166 -11.28 4.40 -16.67
N SER A 167 -11.64 4.41 -17.95
CA SER A 167 -12.72 3.56 -18.48
C SER A 167 -12.27 2.15 -18.89
N HIS A 168 -10.96 1.90 -18.95
CA HIS A 168 -10.36 0.63 -19.35
C HIS A 168 -9.92 -0.21 -18.14
N ARG A 169 -9.48 -1.44 -18.38
CA ARG A 169 -9.13 -2.37 -17.31
C ARG A 169 -7.75 -2.05 -16.74
N VAL A 170 -7.72 -1.74 -15.45
CA VAL A 170 -6.48 -1.53 -14.70
C VAL A 170 -6.23 -2.71 -13.78
N MET A 171 -4.99 -3.21 -13.75
CA MET A 171 -4.60 -4.24 -12.79
C MET A 171 -4.80 -3.75 -11.35
N ARG A 172 -5.36 -4.65 -10.53
CA ARG A 172 -5.36 -4.55 -9.07
C ARG A 172 -4.60 -5.71 -8.46
N TYR A 173 -3.86 -5.47 -7.38
CA TYR A 173 -3.16 -6.54 -6.67
C TYR A 173 -4.09 -7.65 -6.20
N SER A 174 -5.35 -7.34 -5.85
CA SER A 174 -6.38 -8.31 -5.47
C SER A 174 -6.76 -9.30 -6.58
N GLN A 175 -6.38 -9.06 -7.83
CA GLN A 175 -6.68 -9.92 -8.97
C GLN A 175 -5.55 -10.91 -9.31
N LEU A 176 -4.31 -10.62 -8.90
CA LEU A 176 -3.17 -11.48 -9.19
C LEU A 176 -3.30 -12.82 -8.46
N ARG A 177 -3.05 -13.93 -9.15
CA ARG A 177 -3.05 -15.28 -8.57
C ARG A 177 -1.82 -16.04 -9.05
N SER A 178 -1.13 -16.76 -8.18
CA SER A 178 -0.07 -17.67 -8.59
C SER A 178 -0.66 -18.76 -9.50
N LEU A 179 0.03 -19.07 -10.61
CA LEU A 179 -0.41 -20.12 -11.54
C LEU A 179 -0.42 -21.48 -10.84
N THR A 180 0.61 -21.76 -10.06
CA THR A 180 0.72 -22.95 -9.23
C THR A 180 0.27 -22.65 -7.81
N ARG A 181 -0.18 -23.69 -7.11
CA ARG A 181 -0.47 -23.63 -5.66
C ARG A 181 0.75 -23.13 -4.89
N ASN A 182 0.58 -22.32 -3.84
CA ASN A 182 1.67 -21.87 -2.98
C ASN A 182 2.40 -23.08 -2.37
N PRO A 183 3.75 -23.06 -2.27
CA PRO A 183 4.53 -24.19 -1.77
C PRO A 183 4.32 -24.42 -0.27
N ASP A 184 4.20 -23.36 0.51
CA ASP A 184 3.80 -23.42 1.91
C ASP A 184 2.32 -23.02 2.04
N LEU A 185 1.56 -23.77 2.82
CA LEU A 185 0.13 -23.54 3.09
C LEU A 185 -0.20 -23.52 4.59
N ARG A 186 0.83 -23.61 5.45
CA ARG A 186 0.66 -23.44 6.89
C ARG A 186 0.07 -22.06 7.18
N PRO A 187 -0.83 -21.90 8.16
CA PRO A 187 -1.17 -20.57 8.64
C PRO A 187 0.07 -19.89 9.25
N PRO A 188 0.15 -18.55 9.27
CA PRO A 188 1.19 -17.85 10.01
C PRO A 188 1.23 -18.28 11.48
N GLY A 189 2.45 -18.47 12.01
CA GLY A 189 2.69 -18.78 13.42
C GLY A 189 2.73 -17.53 14.30
N ARG A 190 3.07 -16.38 13.70
CA ARG A 190 3.03 -15.04 14.30
C ARG A 190 2.90 -13.98 13.21
N GLU A 191 2.70 -12.75 13.63
CA GLU A 191 2.66 -11.56 12.79
C GLU A 191 3.56 -10.45 13.33
N MET A 192 4.15 -9.67 12.42
CA MET A 192 4.93 -8.48 12.71
C MET A 192 4.37 -7.30 11.92
N GLU A 193 3.96 -6.25 12.61
CA GLU A 193 3.58 -4.98 12.00
C GLU A 193 4.83 -4.08 11.85
N ILE A 194 5.08 -3.62 10.62
CA ILE A 194 6.17 -2.71 10.28
C ILE A 194 5.57 -1.44 9.68
N HIS A 195 5.91 -0.30 10.26
CA HIS A 195 5.43 1.00 9.85
C HIS A 195 6.42 1.68 8.91
N LEU A 196 5.94 2.14 7.76
CA LEU A 196 6.72 2.91 6.78
C LEU A 196 6.60 4.39 7.15
N THR A 197 7.62 4.90 7.83
CA THR A 197 7.60 6.23 8.42
C THR A 197 8.47 7.20 7.65
N SER A 198 8.12 8.49 7.73
CA SER A 198 8.90 9.54 7.07
C SER A 198 8.84 10.85 7.83
N ASN A 199 9.83 11.70 7.59
CA ASN A 199 9.79 13.11 7.91
C ASN A 199 10.42 13.91 6.77
N MET A 200 9.58 14.61 6.00
CA MET A 200 10.01 15.40 4.85
C MET A 200 10.90 16.59 5.24
N GLU A 201 10.63 17.25 6.36
CA GLU A 201 11.43 18.40 6.83
C GLU A 201 12.87 17.99 7.17
N ARG A 202 13.06 16.74 7.59
CA ARG A 202 14.36 16.16 7.95
C ARG A 202 14.91 15.22 6.87
N TYR A 203 14.21 15.10 5.74
CA TYR A 203 14.49 14.16 4.66
C TYR A 203 14.85 12.77 5.17
N MET A 204 13.99 12.23 6.02
CA MET A 204 14.19 10.93 6.66
C MET A 204 13.09 9.96 6.22
N TRP A 205 13.54 8.75 5.88
CA TRP A 205 12.71 7.61 5.52
C TRP A 205 13.17 6.43 6.37
N SER A 206 12.24 5.70 6.97
CA SER A 206 12.58 4.70 7.99
C SER A 206 11.51 3.62 8.13
N PHE A 207 11.88 2.55 8.83
CA PHE A 207 10.93 1.59 9.38
C PHE A 207 10.73 1.90 10.86
N ASP A 208 9.48 1.91 11.32
CA ASP A 208 9.08 2.10 12.73
C ASP A 208 9.64 3.38 13.39
N GLY A 209 9.85 4.43 12.59
CA GLY A 209 10.41 5.71 13.05
C GLY A 209 11.92 5.70 13.27
N VAL A 210 12.63 4.59 13.01
CA VAL A 210 14.06 4.43 13.27
C VAL A 210 14.84 4.39 11.95
N LYS A 211 15.71 5.37 11.75
CA LYS A 211 16.60 5.41 10.58
C LYS A 211 17.62 4.27 10.66
N PHE A 212 18.00 3.67 9.52
CA PHE A 212 18.96 2.55 9.51
C PHE A 212 20.25 2.79 10.31
N SER A 213 20.82 3.99 10.30
CA SER A 213 22.02 4.34 11.08
C SER A 213 21.85 4.24 12.60
N GLU A 214 20.61 4.19 13.08
CA GLU A 214 20.23 4.12 14.49
C GLU A 214 19.65 2.73 14.85
N VAL A 215 19.53 1.82 13.87
CA VAL A 215 19.04 0.46 14.11
C VAL A 215 20.11 -0.35 14.82
N THR A 216 19.77 -0.89 15.99
CA THR A 216 20.67 -1.72 16.80
C THR A 216 20.42 -3.21 16.65
N GLU A 217 19.21 -3.62 16.25
CA GLU A 217 18.80 -5.02 16.14
C GLU A 217 18.11 -5.28 14.79
N PRO A 218 18.31 -6.46 14.18
CA PRO A 218 17.60 -6.86 12.97
C PRO A 218 16.16 -7.30 13.27
N PHE A 219 15.32 -7.33 12.24
CA PHE A 219 14.05 -8.03 12.26
C PHE A 219 14.34 -9.52 12.28
N ILE A 220 14.02 -10.17 13.40
CA ILE A 220 14.26 -11.61 13.58
C ILE A 220 13.13 -12.37 12.93
N PHE A 221 13.46 -13.25 11.99
CA PHE A 221 12.60 -14.30 11.46
C PHE A 221 13.16 -15.64 11.97
N HIS A 222 12.31 -16.48 12.56
CA HIS A 222 12.73 -17.77 13.08
C HIS A 222 12.86 -18.80 11.96
N GLU A 223 13.96 -19.55 11.92
CA GLU A 223 14.16 -20.57 10.89
C GLU A 223 12.97 -21.53 10.81
N GLY A 224 12.43 -21.71 9.59
CA GLY A 224 11.32 -22.59 9.30
C GLY A 224 9.94 -22.07 9.70
N GLU A 225 9.84 -20.89 10.32
CA GLU A 225 8.55 -20.27 10.62
C GLU A 225 7.86 -19.78 9.34
N ARG A 226 6.52 -19.70 9.40
CA ARG A 226 5.75 -18.87 8.48
C ARG A 226 5.27 -17.64 9.23
N LEU A 227 5.73 -16.49 8.79
CA LEU A 227 5.49 -15.19 9.41
C LEU A 227 4.55 -14.37 8.54
N ARG A 228 3.56 -13.71 9.15
CA ARG A 228 2.87 -12.60 8.50
C ARG A 228 3.63 -11.30 8.75
N VAL A 229 4.04 -10.63 7.69
CA VAL A 229 4.59 -9.27 7.76
C VAL A 229 3.52 -8.32 7.26
N THR A 230 3.11 -7.40 8.11
CA THR A 230 2.07 -6.42 7.81
C THR A 230 2.70 -5.04 7.73
N LEU A 231 2.67 -4.45 6.53
CA LEU A 231 3.23 -3.14 6.22
C LEU A 231 2.13 -2.09 6.35
N ILE A 232 2.40 -1.03 7.11
CA ILE A 232 1.48 0.11 7.28
C ILE A 232 2.19 1.37 6.80
N ASN A 233 1.67 2.03 5.77
CA ASN A 233 2.29 3.24 5.26
C ASN A 233 1.77 4.50 5.97
N ASP A 234 2.58 5.02 6.89
CA ASP A 234 2.30 6.24 7.63
C ASP A 234 2.71 7.52 6.87
N SER A 235 3.33 7.37 5.71
CA SER A 235 3.78 8.47 4.86
C SER A 235 2.82 8.81 3.72
N MET A 236 3.13 9.91 3.02
CA MET A 236 2.38 10.38 1.85
C MET A 236 2.95 9.94 0.50
N MET A 237 3.91 9.01 0.51
CA MET A 237 4.50 8.49 -0.72
C MET A 237 4.30 6.97 -0.83
N PRO A 238 4.08 6.44 -2.04
CA PRO A 238 4.11 5.01 -2.24
C PRO A 238 5.53 4.46 -2.03
N HIS A 239 5.64 3.30 -1.39
CA HIS A 239 6.92 2.64 -1.15
C HIS A 239 6.94 1.23 -1.75
N PRO A 240 7.78 0.96 -2.76
CA PRO A 240 8.08 -0.40 -3.17
C PRO A 240 8.98 -1.05 -2.12
N ILE A 241 8.44 -1.89 -1.26
CA ILE A 241 9.18 -2.60 -0.22
C ILE A 241 9.68 -3.93 -0.75
N HIS A 242 10.99 -4.13 -0.69
CA HIS A 242 11.69 -5.28 -1.23
C HIS A 242 12.37 -6.08 -0.11
N LEU A 243 12.21 -7.41 -0.16
CA LEU A 243 12.92 -8.36 0.69
C LEU A 243 13.87 -9.21 -0.16
N HIS A 244 15.14 -9.26 0.23
CA HIS A 244 16.15 -10.10 -0.41
C HIS A 244 16.04 -11.55 0.04
N GLY A 245 16.61 -12.45 -0.76
CA GLY A 245 16.81 -13.86 -0.40
C GLY A 245 15.60 -14.77 -0.53
N MET A 246 14.39 -14.23 -0.47
CA MET A 246 13.15 -15.02 -0.47
C MET A 246 11.99 -14.30 -1.15
N PHE A 247 11.09 -15.11 -1.72
CA PHE A 247 9.76 -14.67 -2.12
C PHE A 247 8.81 -14.75 -0.94
N PHE A 248 7.81 -13.88 -0.94
CA PHE A 248 6.69 -13.90 -0.02
C PHE A 248 5.37 -14.02 -0.79
N ASP A 249 4.35 -14.55 -0.11
CA ASP A 249 3.01 -14.68 -0.67
C ASP A 249 2.21 -13.41 -0.32
N LEU A 250 1.76 -12.66 -1.32
CA LEU A 250 0.96 -11.46 -1.07
C LEU A 250 -0.45 -11.86 -0.61
N VAL A 251 -0.84 -11.42 0.60
CA VAL A 251 -2.15 -11.73 1.19
C VAL A 251 -3.23 -10.89 0.52
N ASN A 252 -3.76 -11.39 -0.60
CA ASN A 252 -4.70 -10.67 -1.47
C ASN A 252 -6.05 -11.39 -1.67
N GLY A 253 -6.38 -12.34 -0.80
CA GLY A 253 -7.58 -13.17 -0.94
C GLY A 253 -7.43 -14.31 -1.98
N GLY A 254 -6.20 -14.61 -2.41
CA GLY A 254 -5.92 -15.71 -3.34
C GLY A 254 -5.98 -17.12 -2.76
N GLY A 255 -6.21 -17.28 -1.46
CA GLY A 255 -6.24 -18.58 -0.78
C GLY A 255 -4.91 -19.32 -0.96
N GLU A 256 -4.96 -20.54 -1.51
CA GLU A 256 -3.77 -21.35 -1.80
C GLU A 256 -3.04 -20.93 -3.12
N HIS A 257 -3.45 -19.82 -3.74
CA HIS A 257 -2.89 -19.27 -4.98
C HIS A 257 -2.56 -17.78 -4.85
N MET A 258 -2.12 -17.33 -3.67
CA MET A 258 -1.58 -15.99 -3.48
C MET A 258 -0.36 -15.77 -4.41
N PRO A 259 -0.25 -14.61 -5.10
CA PRO A 259 0.88 -14.36 -5.98
C PRO A 259 2.16 -14.23 -5.14
N ARG A 260 3.21 -14.90 -5.62
CA ARG A 260 4.53 -14.90 -4.98
C ARG A 260 5.32 -13.72 -5.51
N LYS A 261 5.80 -12.86 -4.63
CA LYS A 261 6.47 -11.59 -4.97
C LYS A 261 7.72 -11.41 -4.12
N HIS A 262 8.62 -10.55 -4.57
CA HIS A 262 9.76 -10.12 -3.76
C HIS A 262 9.71 -8.61 -3.47
N THR A 263 8.85 -7.88 -4.17
CA THR A 263 8.62 -6.44 -3.97
C THR A 263 7.13 -6.14 -4.03
N VAL A 264 6.63 -5.31 -3.13
CA VAL A 264 5.23 -4.82 -3.15
C VAL A 264 5.19 -3.33 -2.95
N VAL A 265 4.36 -2.64 -3.72
CA VAL A 265 4.09 -1.21 -3.52
C VAL A 265 3.05 -1.05 -2.41
N VAL A 266 3.39 -0.27 -1.39
CA VAL A 266 2.47 0.12 -0.31
C VAL A 266 2.08 1.58 -0.52
N LYS A 267 0.81 1.85 -0.86
CA LYS A 267 0.26 3.19 -1.11
C LYS A 267 0.16 4.00 0.20
N PRO A 268 0.03 5.34 0.12
CA PRO A 268 -0.25 6.17 1.29
C PRO A 268 -1.46 5.66 2.08
N ALA A 269 -1.31 5.59 3.41
CA ALA A 269 -2.29 5.07 4.36
C ALA A 269 -2.76 3.62 4.10
N GLU A 270 -2.06 2.85 3.27
CA GLU A 270 -2.38 1.46 3.01
C GLU A 270 -1.82 0.54 4.10
N LYS A 271 -2.62 -0.48 4.46
CA LYS A 271 -2.23 -1.65 5.23
C LYS A 271 -2.24 -2.87 4.32
N LEU A 272 -1.07 -3.46 4.05
CA LEU A 272 -0.94 -4.67 3.24
C LEU A 272 -0.15 -5.73 4.02
N SER A 273 -0.48 -7.01 3.83
CA SER A 273 0.23 -8.12 4.46
C SER A 273 0.83 -9.06 3.44
N VAL A 274 1.97 -9.65 3.79
CA VAL A 274 2.64 -10.72 3.05
C VAL A 274 2.97 -11.86 4.00
N ASP A 275 2.83 -13.11 3.54
CA ASP A 275 3.24 -14.28 4.31
C ASP A 275 4.62 -14.74 3.82
N VAL A 276 5.60 -14.78 4.72
CA VAL A 276 6.99 -15.15 4.45
C VAL A 276 7.27 -16.53 5.03
N SER A 277 7.89 -17.42 4.24
CA SER A 277 8.43 -18.70 4.72
C SER A 277 9.94 -18.54 4.95
N ALA A 278 10.37 -18.50 6.20
CA ALA A 278 11.74 -18.16 6.58
C ALA A 278 12.69 -19.38 6.46
N GLU A 279 12.97 -19.80 5.22
CA GLU A 279 13.72 -21.05 4.94
C GLU A 279 15.21 -20.83 4.70
N HIS A 280 15.66 -19.60 4.52
CA HIS A 280 17.03 -19.28 4.14
C HIS A 280 17.73 -18.54 5.28
N VAL A 281 18.46 -19.29 6.12
CA VAL A 281 19.26 -18.76 7.23
C VAL A 281 20.28 -17.74 6.73
N GLY A 282 20.35 -16.58 7.39
CA GLY A 282 21.26 -15.51 7.02
C GLY A 282 20.70 -14.11 7.28
N ASP A 283 21.49 -13.12 6.89
CA ASP A 283 21.14 -11.70 6.96
C ASP A 283 20.75 -11.21 5.55
N TRP A 284 19.51 -10.75 5.42
CA TRP A 284 18.92 -10.33 4.16
C TRP A 284 18.54 -8.85 4.20
N ALA A 285 18.85 -8.12 3.15
CA ALA A 285 18.42 -6.74 3.03
C ALA A 285 16.89 -6.65 2.89
N PHE A 286 16.30 -5.71 3.63
CA PHE A 286 14.88 -5.39 3.59
C PHE A 286 14.75 -3.88 3.49
N HIS A 287 14.27 -3.36 2.36
CA HIS A 287 14.36 -1.93 2.11
C HIS A 287 13.34 -1.42 1.10
N CYS A 288 13.11 -0.11 1.14
CA CYS A 288 12.39 0.56 0.06
C CYS A 288 13.27 0.60 -1.20
N HIS A 289 12.68 0.34 -2.36
CA HIS A 289 13.38 0.29 -3.64
C HIS A 289 13.38 1.65 -4.38
N LEU A 290 12.83 2.70 -3.78
CA LEU A 290 13.16 4.07 -4.15
C LEU A 290 14.55 4.39 -3.58
N LEU A 291 15.53 4.52 -4.48
CA LEU A 291 16.94 4.63 -4.12
C LEU A 291 17.21 5.72 -3.07
N TYR A 292 16.57 6.87 -3.20
CA TYR A 292 16.72 7.97 -2.24
C TYR A 292 16.12 7.68 -0.87
N HIS A 293 15.07 6.86 -0.79
CA HIS A 293 14.50 6.44 0.50
C HIS A 293 15.41 5.43 1.19
N MET A 294 15.93 4.46 0.41
CA MET A 294 16.91 3.48 0.88
C MET A 294 18.15 4.19 1.46
N ASP A 295 18.74 5.10 0.68
CA ASP A 295 19.96 5.84 1.05
C ASP A 295 19.73 6.75 2.28
N ALA A 296 18.55 7.37 2.37
CA ALA A 296 18.15 8.18 3.51
C ALA A 296 17.78 7.36 4.77
N GLY A 297 17.77 6.03 4.68
CA GLY A 297 17.72 5.13 5.83
C GLY A 297 16.51 4.21 5.93
N MET A 298 15.69 4.10 4.88
CA MET A 298 14.57 3.15 4.82
C MET A 298 15.08 1.76 4.42
N PHE A 299 15.91 1.23 5.31
CA PHE A 299 16.65 -0.01 5.15
C PHE A 299 16.68 -0.74 6.50
N GLN A 300 16.61 -2.06 6.44
CA GLN A 300 16.76 -2.96 7.56
C GLN A 300 17.42 -4.27 7.08
N VAL A 301 17.90 -5.06 8.03
CA VAL A 301 18.39 -6.41 7.89
C VAL A 301 17.37 -7.34 8.52
N VAL A 302 16.74 -8.19 7.72
CA VAL A 302 16.03 -9.34 8.23
C VAL A 302 17.05 -10.44 8.53
N ARG A 303 17.10 -10.92 9.77
CA ARG A 303 17.92 -12.06 10.16
C ARG A 303 17.06 -13.29 10.32
N VAL A 304 17.38 -14.34 9.57
CA VAL A 304 16.76 -15.66 9.70
C VAL A 304 17.65 -16.53 10.57
N SER A 305 17.17 -16.95 11.75
CA SER A 305 17.94 -17.72 12.74
C SER A 305 17.09 -18.53 13.71
#